data_AF-A0A2D5YRC3-F1
#
_entry.id   AF-A0A2D5YRC3-F1
#
_cell.length_a   1.000
_cell.length_b   1.000
_cell.length_c   1.000
_cell.angle_alpha   90.00
_cell.angle_beta   90.00
_cell.angle_gamma   90.00
#
_symmetry.space_group_name_H-M   'P 1'
#
loop_
_entity.id
_entity.type
_entity.pdbx_description
1 polymer ?
#
loop_
_entity_poly.entity_id
_entity_poly.type
_entity_poly.pdbx_seq_one_letter_code
_entity_poly.pdbx_strand_id
1 'polypeptide(L)'
;MPYFTILFFLLFSCAQHISRLPSDNGDNNCANAVTNIYRSHSNYTNRIQVSPNSHGARLPGYEAKMKKIFSYVPSIKRFVKEYKAENQTTPLNKEVLAYLVTANKKVISELSSLKAHHPDITKVIQRAREGIDYNEKQLEKLRSFKSEHRDFLSRRYDESNKRDKNTFRPYKKEFYGVLGEIDVFMKIEGSEGIGIHFDNRLDELVPNERTHNRLLFEAVNDAENRLRGISPEAFNNLRQRYPLIFDRGGDNLEERIERSVSWMRSKEIDIVASKQGQKFLIEVKNYSKVITKNSLNDDYGGRKKSIFTQQKELVELIEYLDLPYRPMIVFRRGITEEAAQDLENIGFQVIGK
;
A
#
# COMPACT_ATOMS: atom_id res chain seq x y z
N MET A 1 -0.77 -58.83 -13.10
CA MET A 1 -0.35 -57.44 -13.43
C MET A 1 -1.59 -56.56 -13.47
N PRO A 2 -1.86 -55.79 -12.40
CA PRO A 2 -3.03 -54.91 -12.30
C PRO A 2 -2.63 -53.45 -12.51
N TYR A 3 -3.45 -52.63 -13.17
CA TYR A 3 -3.60 -51.18 -12.93
C TYR A 3 -4.86 -50.68 -13.62
N PHE A 4 -6.02 -50.97 -13.04
CA PHE A 4 -7.23 -50.16 -13.20
C PHE A 4 -8.08 -50.47 -11.97
N THR A 5 -8.80 -49.46 -11.45
CA THR A 5 -9.75 -49.55 -10.32
C THR A 5 -9.19 -49.35 -8.89
N ILE A 6 -8.59 -48.18 -8.60
CA ILE A 6 -8.70 -47.55 -7.27
C ILE A 6 -8.95 -46.05 -7.48
N LEU A 7 -10.10 -45.74 -8.06
CA LEU A 7 -10.65 -44.38 -8.14
C LEU A 7 -12.13 -44.44 -7.76
N PHE A 8 -12.48 -45.08 -6.63
CA PHE A 8 -13.86 -45.10 -6.14
C PHE A 8 -14.04 -45.28 -4.62
N PHE A 9 -12.97 -45.29 -3.81
CA PHE A 9 -13.06 -45.65 -2.38
C PHE A 9 -12.77 -44.53 -1.36
N LEU A 10 -12.67 -43.26 -1.77
CA LEU A 10 -12.51 -42.14 -0.83
C LEU A 10 -13.74 -41.22 -0.69
N LEU A 11 -14.92 -41.67 -1.14
CA LEU A 11 -16.20 -40.96 -0.97
C LEU A 11 -17.04 -41.42 0.22
N PHE A 12 -16.55 -42.36 1.05
CA PHE A 12 -17.31 -42.88 2.20
C PHE A 12 -16.50 -42.79 3.50
N SER A 13 -16.30 -41.59 4.01
CA SER A 13 -16.16 -41.37 5.46
C SER A 13 -16.36 -39.91 5.84
N CYS A 14 -17.55 -39.38 5.53
CA CYS A 14 -18.04 -38.14 6.13
C CYS A 14 -19.44 -38.41 6.69
N ALA A 15 -19.49 -39.33 7.65
CA ALA A 15 -20.68 -39.58 8.43
C ALA A 15 -20.21 -39.89 9.85
N GLN A 16 -20.11 -38.85 10.69
CA GLN A 16 -20.64 -38.82 12.06
C GLN A 16 -20.24 -37.54 12.80
N HIS A 17 -21.24 -36.95 13.45
CA HIS A 17 -21.24 -35.76 14.32
C HIS A 17 -21.32 -34.37 13.69
N ILE A 18 -22.45 -34.12 13.04
CA ILE A 18 -23.12 -32.80 13.07
C ILE A 18 -24.41 -32.96 13.89
N SER A 19 -24.42 -32.40 15.10
CA SER A 19 -25.64 -32.17 15.86
C SER A 19 -26.12 -30.74 15.58
N ARG A 20 -27.19 -30.64 14.78
CA ARG A 20 -28.21 -29.58 14.74
C ARG A 20 -27.75 -28.12 14.60
N LEU A 21 -27.88 -27.60 13.37
CA LEU A 21 -28.69 -26.40 13.07
C LEU A 21 -29.37 -26.61 11.70
N PRO A 22 -30.64 -26.20 11.51
CA PRO A 22 -31.41 -26.51 10.31
C PRO A 22 -31.09 -25.58 9.12
N SER A 23 -31.33 -26.15 7.94
CA SER A 23 -31.08 -25.63 6.59
C SER A 23 -32.00 -24.48 6.20
N ASP A 24 -31.54 -23.63 5.28
CA ASP A 24 -32.12 -23.62 3.93
C ASP A 24 -31.24 -22.92 2.89
N ASN A 25 -30.96 -23.69 1.82
CA ASN A 25 -30.59 -23.35 0.43
C ASN A 25 -29.28 -22.57 0.18
N GLY A 26 -28.26 -23.08 -0.51
CA GLY A 26 -28.07 -24.30 -1.30
C GLY A 26 -26.66 -24.30 -1.91
N ASP A 27 -26.14 -25.49 -2.22
CA ASP A 27 -24.86 -25.81 -2.88
C ASP A 27 -23.55 -25.68 -2.08
N ASN A 28 -23.47 -26.52 -1.03
CA ASN A 28 -22.19 -26.97 -0.44
C ASN A 28 -21.47 -27.96 -1.35
N ASN A 29 -20.96 -27.46 -2.48
CA ASN A 29 -19.96 -28.19 -3.26
C ASN A 29 -18.60 -27.69 -2.77
N CYS A 30 -17.77 -28.53 -2.12
CA CYS A 30 -16.43 -28.12 -1.70
C CYS A 30 -15.58 -27.64 -2.89
N ALA A 31 -15.86 -28.14 -4.10
CA ALA A 31 -15.35 -27.61 -5.35
C ALA A 31 -15.83 -26.17 -5.62
N ASN A 32 -17.10 -25.84 -5.36
CA ASN A 32 -17.62 -24.46 -5.43
C ASN A 32 -17.07 -23.57 -4.31
N ALA A 33 -16.77 -24.10 -3.11
CA ALA A 33 -16.12 -23.33 -2.05
C ALA A 33 -14.66 -22.99 -2.41
N VAL A 34 -13.91 -23.94 -2.99
CA VAL A 34 -12.56 -23.69 -3.51
C VAL A 34 -12.60 -22.76 -4.73
N THR A 35 -13.58 -22.94 -5.62
CA THR A 35 -13.78 -22.07 -6.80
C THR A 35 -14.29 -20.68 -6.40
N ASN A 36 -15.07 -20.54 -5.33
CA ASN A 36 -15.50 -19.26 -4.76
C ASN A 36 -14.42 -18.59 -3.89
N ILE A 37 -13.48 -19.35 -3.31
CA ILE A 37 -12.27 -18.80 -2.71
C ILE A 37 -11.32 -18.32 -3.81
N TYR A 38 -11.12 -19.10 -4.87
CA TYR A 38 -10.39 -18.66 -6.06
C TYR A 38 -11.10 -17.50 -6.76
N ARG A 39 -12.45 -17.44 -6.81
CA ARG A 39 -13.22 -16.32 -7.40
C ARG A 39 -13.25 -15.06 -6.53
N SER A 40 -13.36 -15.20 -5.21
CA SER A 40 -13.25 -14.06 -4.28
C SER A 40 -11.82 -13.54 -4.15
N HIS A 41 -10.81 -14.36 -4.45
CA HIS A 41 -9.42 -13.93 -4.63
C HIS A 41 -9.04 -13.63 -6.09
N SER A 42 -9.86 -14.00 -7.09
CA SER A 42 -9.63 -13.69 -8.52
C SER A 42 -10.36 -12.46 -8.98
N ASN A 43 -11.35 -11.96 -8.23
CA ASN A 43 -11.90 -10.62 -8.43
C ASN A 43 -10.98 -9.54 -7.84
N TYR A 44 -9.66 -9.71 -7.99
CA TYR A 44 -8.75 -8.59 -8.18
C TYR A 44 -9.06 -7.98 -9.55
N THR A 45 -10.21 -7.31 -9.68
CA THR A 45 -10.42 -6.41 -10.82
C THR A 45 -9.57 -5.17 -10.55
N ASN A 46 -8.29 -5.26 -10.91
CA ASN A 46 -7.44 -4.09 -11.03
C ASN A 46 -8.11 -3.20 -12.08
N ARG A 47 -8.69 -2.08 -11.65
CA ARG A 47 -9.45 -1.20 -12.55
C ARG A 47 -8.55 -0.32 -13.40
N ILE A 48 -7.24 -0.34 -13.13
CA ILE A 48 -6.24 0.43 -13.86
C ILE A 48 -5.69 -0.47 -14.97
N GLN A 49 -5.86 -0.02 -16.21
CA GLN A 49 -5.27 -0.68 -17.37
C GLN A 49 -3.86 -0.15 -17.64
N VAL A 50 -3.02 -0.97 -18.27
CA VAL A 50 -1.70 -0.55 -18.73
C VAL A 50 -1.90 0.45 -19.88
N SER A 51 -1.45 1.69 -19.70
CA SER A 51 -1.53 2.68 -20.78
C SER A 51 -0.54 2.30 -21.90
N PRO A 52 -0.88 2.47 -23.20
CA PRO A 52 -0.05 2.00 -24.32
C PRO A 52 1.40 2.51 -24.30
N ASN A 53 1.63 3.72 -23.77
CA ASN A 53 2.94 4.35 -23.71
C ASN A 53 3.62 4.26 -22.33
N SER A 54 3.05 3.51 -21.37
CA SER A 54 3.59 3.39 -20.02
C SER A 54 4.79 2.45 -19.95
N HIS A 55 5.50 2.47 -18.82
CA HIS A 55 6.62 1.56 -18.56
C HIS A 55 6.19 0.08 -18.60
N GLY A 56 4.98 -0.22 -18.11
CA GLY A 56 4.38 -1.54 -18.09
C GLY A 56 4.08 -2.08 -19.49
N ALA A 57 3.69 -1.24 -20.45
CA ALA A 57 3.47 -1.66 -21.84
C ALA A 57 4.77 -2.13 -22.52
N ARG A 58 5.91 -1.56 -22.11
CA ARG A 58 7.25 -1.93 -22.61
C ARG A 58 7.79 -3.22 -21.99
N LEU A 59 7.11 -3.78 -20.99
CA LEU A 59 7.54 -4.97 -20.26
C LEU A 59 6.67 -6.18 -20.65
N PRO A 60 7.20 -7.17 -21.40
CA PRO A 60 6.42 -8.32 -21.83
C PRO A 60 5.81 -9.10 -20.65
N GLY A 61 4.51 -9.37 -20.77
CA GLY A 61 3.74 -10.12 -19.77
C GLY A 61 3.61 -9.43 -18.42
N TYR A 62 3.78 -8.10 -18.36
CA TYR A 62 3.79 -7.33 -17.11
C TYR A 62 2.63 -7.66 -16.16
N GLU A 63 1.40 -7.67 -16.66
CA GLU A 63 0.22 -7.92 -15.81
C GLU A 63 0.23 -9.32 -15.19
N ALA A 64 0.64 -10.33 -15.95
CA ALA A 64 0.77 -11.69 -15.45
C ALA A 64 1.87 -11.79 -14.38
N LYS A 65 3.00 -11.09 -14.58
CA LYS A 65 4.10 -11.04 -13.60
C LYS A 65 3.66 -10.34 -12.31
N MET A 66 2.98 -9.19 -12.39
CA MET A 66 2.47 -8.50 -11.21
C MET A 66 1.41 -9.31 -10.47
N LYS A 67 0.48 -9.94 -11.20
CA LYS A 67 -0.50 -10.86 -10.60
C LYS A 67 0.19 -11.99 -9.83
N LYS A 68 1.26 -12.56 -10.40
CA LYS A 68 2.07 -13.58 -9.74
C LYS A 68 2.75 -13.04 -8.47
N ILE A 69 3.37 -11.86 -8.52
CA ILE A 69 3.99 -11.21 -7.34
C ILE A 69 2.96 -10.98 -6.22
N PHE A 70 1.81 -10.39 -6.53
CA PHE A 70 0.73 -10.16 -5.55
C PHE A 70 0.23 -11.46 -4.93
N SER A 71 0.23 -12.57 -5.66
CA SER A 71 -0.20 -13.87 -5.12
C SER A 71 0.71 -14.39 -4.00
N TYR A 72 2.00 -14.01 -4.02
CA TYR A 72 3.00 -14.39 -3.02
C TYR A 72 3.04 -13.48 -1.80
N VAL A 73 2.27 -12.39 -1.77
CA VAL A 73 2.22 -11.50 -0.60
C VAL A 73 1.79 -12.31 0.64
N PRO A 74 2.58 -12.29 1.73
CA PRO A 74 2.33 -13.14 2.88
C PRO A 74 1.04 -12.76 3.61
N SER A 75 0.26 -13.77 3.98
CA SER A 75 -0.94 -13.64 4.81
C SER A 75 -0.91 -14.73 5.86
N ILE A 76 -0.68 -14.34 7.13
CA ILE A 76 -0.67 -15.29 8.26
C ILE A 76 -2.00 -16.04 8.33
N LYS A 77 -3.13 -15.34 8.13
CA LYS A 77 -4.45 -15.97 8.13
C LYS A 77 -4.59 -17.05 7.06
N ARG A 78 -4.10 -16.78 5.84
CA ARG A 78 -4.10 -17.76 4.73
C ARG A 78 -3.19 -18.94 5.07
N PHE A 79 -1.96 -18.66 5.51
CA PHE A 79 -0.99 -19.68 5.89
C PHE A 79 -1.52 -20.60 7.00
N VAL A 80 -2.09 -20.05 8.08
CA VAL A 80 -2.65 -20.85 9.18
C VAL A 80 -3.80 -21.73 8.70
N LYS A 81 -4.65 -21.21 7.81
CA LYS A 81 -5.76 -21.97 7.22
C LYS A 81 -5.25 -23.13 6.36
N GLU A 82 -4.29 -22.88 5.47
CA GLU A 82 -3.68 -23.88 4.59
C GLU A 82 -2.92 -24.94 5.41
N TYR A 83 -2.09 -24.51 6.36
CA TYR A 83 -1.35 -25.40 7.25
C TYR A 83 -2.30 -26.32 8.06
N LYS A 84 -3.41 -25.78 8.58
CA LYS A 84 -4.41 -26.58 9.31
C LYS A 84 -5.12 -27.59 8.42
N ALA A 85 -5.37 -27.25 7.15
CA ALA A 85 -5.97 -28.18 6.21
C ALA A 85 -5.03 -29.35 5.88
N GLU A 86 -3.72 -29.08 5.76
CA GLU A 86 -2.70 -30.08 5.43
C GLU A 86 -2.26 -30.93 6.63
N ASN A 87 -2.12 -30.32 7.81
CA ASN A 87 -1.49 -30.94 8.98
C ASN A 87 -2.47 -31.24 10.12
N GLN A 88 -3.76 -30.93 9.96
CA GLN A 88 -4.82 -31.10 10.96
C GLN A 88 -4.54 -30.39 12.31
N THR A 89 -3.60 -29.46 12.35
CA THR A 89 -3.19 -28.70 13.54
C THR A 89 -2.81 -27.27 13.16
N THR A 90 -2.72 -26.37 14.14
CA THR A 90 -2.23 -25.01 13.88
C THR A 90 -0.70 -24.97 13.84
N PRO A 91 -0.08 -24.06 13.06
CA PRO A 91 1.37 -23.95 13.04
C PRO A 91 1.90 -23.47 14.39
N LEU A 92 3.13 -23.85 14.70
CA LEU A 92 3.91 -23.24 15.77
C LEU A 92 4.31 -21.80 15.40
N ASN A 93 4.54 -20.97 16.42
CA ASN A 93 5.02 -19.60 16.22
C ASN A 93 6.33 -19.54 15.41
N LYS A 94 7.21 -20.54 15.56
CA LYS A 94 8.42 -20.66 14.73
C LYS A 94 8.13 -20.89 13.24
N GLU A 95 7.06 -21.62 12.91
CA GLU A 95 6.67 -21.91 11.54
C GLU A 95 6.02 -20.69 10.89
N VAL A 96 5.19 -19.95 11.64
CA VAL A 96 4.66 -18.65 11.20
C VAL A 96 5.79 -17.66 10.90
N LEU A 97 6.81 -17.58 11.77
CA LEU A 97 7.96 -16.71 11.55
C LEU A 97 8.76 -17.12 10.31
N ALA A 98 9.01 -18.43 10.13
CA ALA A 98 9.72 -18.96 8.97
C ALA A 98 8.95 -18.72 7.65
N TYR A 99 7.63 -18.85 7.68
CA TYR A 99 6.75 -18.52 6.56
C TYR A 99 6.90 -17.05 6.14
N LEU A 100 6.83 -16.10 7.08
CA LEU A 100 6.97 -14.66 6.77
C LEU A 100 8.30 -14.34 6.07
N VAL A 101 9.39 -14.90 6.58
CA VAL A 101 10.74 -14.69 6.01
C VAL A 101 10.85 -15.30 4.61
N THR A 102 10.33 -16.52 4.42
CA THR A 102 10.40 -17.23 3.14
C THR A 102 9.53 -16.55 2.09
N ALA A 103 8.31 -16.17 2.45
CA ALA A 103 7.40 -15.44 1.57
C ALA A 103 7.97 -14.07 1.16
N ASN A 104 8.62 -13.35 2.09
CA ASN A 104 9.31 -12.11 1.76
C ASN A 104 10.39 -12.31 0.68
N LYS A 105 11.30 -13.27 0.89
CA LYS A 105 12.33 -13.62 -0.10
C LYS A 105 11.73 -14.01 -1.46
N LYS A 106 10.59 -14.70 -1.46
CA LYS A 106 9.90 -15.08 -2.70
C LYS A 106 9.38 -13.86 -3.45
N VAL A 107 8.74 -12.91 -2.76
CA VAL A 107 8.29 -11.64 -3.36
C VAL A 107 9.46 -10.86 -3.94
N ILE A 108 10.56 -10.72 -3.19
CA ILE A 108 11.78 -10.03 -3.65
C ILE A 108 12.39 -10.70 -4.87
N SER A 109 12.45 -12.03 -4.90
CA SER A 109 12.97 -12.79 -6.04
C SER A 109 12.12 -12.56 -7.30
N GLU A 110 10.79 -12.57 -7.16
CA GLU A 110 9.89 -12.32 -8.29
C GLU A 110 9.93 -10.85 -8.73
N LEU A 111 10.04 -9.89 -7.81
CA LEU A 111 10.32 -8.48 -8.15
C LEU A 111 11.64 -8.33 -8.91
N SER A 112 12.70 -9.00 -8.46
CA SER A 112 14.01 -8.99 -9.13
C SER A 112 13.97 -9.62 -10.51
N SER A 113 12.97 -10.48 -10.79
CA SER A 113 12.75 -11.06 -12.12
C SER A 113 12.08 -10.09 -13.10
N LEU A 114 11.53 -8.97 -12.63
CA LEU A 114 10.99 -7.90 -13.48
C LEU A 114 12.09 -7.11 -14.21
N LYS A 115 13.28 -7.71 -14.44
CA LYS A 115 14.40 -7.07 -15.13
C LYS A 115 13.91 -6.40 -16.41
N ALA A 116 13.89 -5.08 -16.38
CA ALA A 116 13.66 -4.27 -17.54
C ALA A 116 15.02 -3.85 -18.07
N HIS A 117 15.18 -3.81 -19.38
CA HIS A 117 16.35 -3.21 -20.04
C HIS A 117 16.38 -1.68 -19.90
N HIS A 118 15.53 -1.10 -19.03
CA HIS A 118 15.40 0.33 -18.80
C HIS A 118 15.93 0.70 -17.39
N PRO A 119 16.88 1.64 -17.28
CA PRO A 119 17.46 2.08 -16.00
C PRO A 119 16.42 2.54 -14.97
N ASP A 120 15.41 3.31 -15.41
CA ASP A 120 14.38 3.85 -14.51
C ASP A 120 13.55 2.76 -13.83
N ILE A 121 13.10 1.75 -14.61
CA ILE A 121 12.33 0.62 -14.08
C ILE A 121 13.21 -0.20 -13.11
N THR A 122 14.50 -0.36 -13.44
CA THR A 122 15.44 -1.08 -12.57
C THR A 122 15.57 -0.41 -11.21
N LYS A 123 15.69 0.94 -11.15
CA LYS A 123 15.78 1.65 -9.87
C LYS A 123 14.46 1.65 -9.10
N VAL A 124 13.31 1.75 -9.76
CA VAL A 124 12.00 1.62 -9.10
C VAL A 124 11.83 0.23 -8.48
N ILE A 125 12.20 -0.83 -9.20
CA ILE A 125 12.22 -2.20 -8.65
C ILE A 125 13.22 -2.32 -7.49
N GLN A 126 14.38 -1.68 -7.58
CA GLN A 126 15.36 -1.72 -6.49
C GLN A 126 14.82 -1.10 -5.20
N ARG A 127 14.15 0.06 -5.28
CA ARG A 127 13.49 0.68 -4.12
C ARG A 127 12.35 -0.14 -3.56
N ALA A 128 11.57 -0.75 -4.44
CA ALA A 128 10.54 -1.69 -4.04
C ALA A 128 11.10 -2.79 -3.14
N ARG A 129 12.26 -3.34 -3.55
CA ARG A 129 12.97 -4.36 -2.80
C ARG A 129 13.46 -3.79 -1.49
N GLU A 130 14.07 -2.62 -1.46
CA GLU A 130 14.56 -1.98 -0.22
C GLU A 130 13.44 -1.71 0.79
N GLY A 131 12.25 -1.28 0.34
CA GLY A 131 11.08 -1.08 1.21
C GLY A 131 10.51 -2.38 1.78
N ILE A 132 10.66 -3.50 1.06
CA ILE A 132 10.09 -4.80 1.41
C ILE A 132 11.10 -5.71 2.14
N ASP A 133 12.38 -5.65 1.79
CA ASP A 133 13.42 -6.52 2.32
C ASP A 133 13.75 -6.18 3.78
N TYR A 134 14.24 -7.18 4.51
CA TYR A 134 14.73 -6.95 5.86
C TYR A 134 16.16 -6.41 5.77
N ASN A 135 16.37 -5.20 6.27
CA ASN A 135 17.74 -4.68 6.42
C ASN A 135 18.51 -5.44 7.51
N GLU A 136 19.82 -5.23 7.57
CA GLU A 136 20.71 -5.95 8.50
C GLU A 136 20.26 -5.85 9.96
N LYS A 137 19.86 -4.65 10.41
CA LYS A 137 19.34 -4.41 11.76
C LYS A 137 18.07 -5.21 12.05
N GLN A 138 17.18 -5.36 11.08
CA GLN A 138 15.97 -6.17 11.20
C GLN A 138 16.29 -7.66 11.21
N LEU A 139 17.25 -8.09 10.41
CA LEU A 139 17.74 -9.47 10.41
C LEU A 139 18.42 -9.83 11.73
N GLU A 140 19.19 -8.92 12.30
CA GLU A 140 19.81 -9.09 13.62
C GLU A 140 18.74 -9.21 14.72
N LYS A 141 17.76 -8.29 14.75
CA LYS A 141 16.61 -8.39 15.66
C LYS A 141 15.85 -9.71 15.51
N LEU A 142 15.73 -10.22 14.28
CA LEU A 142 15.11 -11.53 14.02
C LEU A 142 15.95 -12.68 14.57
N ARG A 143 17.28 -12.61 14.50
CA ARG A 143 18.19 -13.61 15.09
C ARG A 143 18.08 -13.59 16.62
N SER A 144 18.18 -12.43 17.25
CA SER A 144 18.06 -12.27 18.71
C SER A 144 16.70 -12.73 19.22
N PHE A 145 15.62 -12.36 18.52
CA PHE A 145 14.27 -12.81 18.86
C PHE A 145 14.15 -14.34 18.88
N LYS A 146 14.78 -15.02 17.90
CA LYS A 146 14.78 -16.49 17.84
C LYS A 146 15.53 -17.13 19.02
N SER A 147 16.61 -16.53 19.49
CA SER A 147 17.36 -17.03 20.64
C SER A 147 16.65 -16.74 21.97
N GLU A 148 16.07 -15.56 22.13
CA GLU A 148 15.51 -15.06 23.40
C GLU A 148 14.10 -15.60 23.70
N HIS A 149 13.34 -15.96 22.67
CA HIS A 149 11.93 -16.32 22.82
C HIS A 149 11.61 -17.77 22.42
N ARG A 150 12.50 -18.72 22.77
CA ARG A 150 12.34 -20.15 22.46
C ARG A 150 11.00 -20.74 22.94
N ASP A 151 10.55 -20.35 24.13
CA ASP A 151 9.30 -20.82 24.70
C ASP A 151 8.08 -20.33 23.91
N PHE A 152 8.11 -19.08 23.45
CA PHE A 152 7.05 -18.53 22.60
C PHE A 152 7.02 -19.25 21.25
N LEU A 153 8.19 -19.45 20.65
CA LEU A 153 8.37 -20.09 19.35
C LEU A 153 7.92 -21.56 19.32
N SER A 154 7.94 -22.23 20.47
CA SER A 154 7.52 -23.62 20.62
C SER A 154 6.02 -23.79 20.91
N ARG A 155 5.28 -22.69 21.10
CA ARG A 155 3.82 -22.70 21.25
C ARG A 155 3.13 -22.67 19.88
N ARG A 156 1.93 -23.25 19.84
CA ARG A 156 1.00 -23.13 18.71
C ARG A 156 0.54 -21.68 18.57
N TYR A 157 0.47 -21.20 17.34
CA TYR A 157 -0.05 -19.88 17.02
C TYR A 157 -1.55 -19.82 17.31
N ASP A 158 -1.97 -18.78 18.03
CA ASP A 158 -3.36 -18.48 18.29
C ASP A 158 -3.77 -17.16 17.64
N GLU A 159 -4.61 -17.23 16.61
CA GLU A 159 -5.12 -16.05 15.91
C GLU A 159 -5.99 -15.17 16.82
N SER A 160 -6.62 -15.73 17.85
CA SER A 160 -7.40 -14.93 18.81
C SER A 160 -6.51 -14.17 19.80
N ASN A 161 -5.26 -14.62 19.98
CA ASN A 161 -4.33 -14.05 20.94
C ASN A 161 -3.70 -12.75 20.43
N LYS A 162 -3.98 -11.65 21.16
CA LYS A 162 -3.43 -10.32 20.85
C LYS A 162 -1.91 -10.26 21.00
N ARG A 163 -1.33 -11.02 21.93
CA ARG A 163 0.13 -11.09 22.14
C ARG A 163 0.81 -11.66 20.90
N ASP A 164 0.32 -12.79 20.40
CA ASP A 164 0.86 -13.44 19.20
C ASP A 164 0.78 -12.50 17.98
N LYS A 165 -0.39 -11.89 17.76
CA LYS A 165 -0.58 -10.88 16.70
C LYS A 165 0.41 -9.71 16.80
N ASN A 166 0.62 -9.18 18.01
CA ASN A 166 1.54 -8.06 18.23
C ASN A 166 3.00 -8.46 18.05
N THR A 167 3.39 -9.67 18.46
CA THR A 167 4.74 -10.19 18.30
C THR A 167 5.16 -10.29 16.83
N PHE A 168 4.24 -10.70 15.94
CA PHE A 168 4.54 -10.79 14.51
C PHE A 168 4.45 -9.45 13.76
N ARG A 169 3.84 -8.42 14.36
CA ARG A 169 3.60 -7.13 13.70
C ARG A 169 4.89 -6.46 13.16
N PRO A 170 6.02 -6.42 13.90
CA PRO A 170 7.26 -5.82 13.39
C PRO A 170 7.86 -6.53 12.17
N TYR A 171 7.48 -7.80 11.95
CA TYR A 171 7.99 -8.61 10.85
C TYR A 171 7.05 -8.62 9.66
N LYS A 172 5.83 -8.07 9.79
CA LYS A 172 4.95 -7.81 8.65
C LYS A 172 5.43 -6.58 7.91
N LYS A 173 5.75 -6.74 6.63
CA LYS A 173 6.13 -5.64 5.73
C LYS A 173 4.89 -5.09 5.03
N GLU A 174 4.93 -3.82 4.65
CA GLU A 174 3.84 -3.13 3.97
C GLU A 174 3.83 -3.43 2.46
N PHE A 175 3.75 -4.71 2.10
CA PHE A 175 3.82 -5.17 0.70
C PHE A 175 2.77 -4.50 -0.19
N TYR A 176 1.54 -4.32 0.30
CA TYR A 176 0.44 -3.80 -0.52
C TYR A 176 0.61 -2.32 -0.88
N GLY A 177 1.22 -1.50 -0.01
CA GLY A 177 1.52 -0.10 -0.33
C GLY A 177 2.54 -0.04 -1.47
N VAL A 178 3.74 -0.56 -1.19
CA VAL A 178 4.88 -0.57 -2.11
C VAL A 178 4.54 -1.21 -3.46
N LEU A 179 3.98 -2.43 -3.47
CA LEU A 179 3.59 -3.10 -4.72
C LEU A 179 2.46 -2.37 -5.45
N GLY A 180 1.58 -1.70 -4.71
CA GLY A 180 0.49 -0.90 -5.27
C GLY A 180 1.02 0.32 -6.03
N GLU A 181 1.93 1.06 -5.42
CA GLU A 181 2.57 2.23 -6.04
C GLU A 181 3.34 1.84 -7.30
N ILE A 182 4.11 0.74 -7.27
CA ILE A 182 4.83 0.25 -8.46
C ILE A 182 3.85 -0.18 -9.55
N ASP A 183 2.75 -0.85 -9.20
CA ASP A 183 1.73 -1.24 -10.17
C ASP A 183 1.16 -0.01 -10.90
N VAL A 184 0.88 1.06 -10.15
CA VAL A 184 0.40 2.32 -10.73
C VAL A 184 1.49 3.01 -11.56
N PHE A 185 2.70 3.15 -11.02
CA PHE A 185 3.82 3.80 -11.70
C PHE A 185 4.07 3.18 -13.08
N MET A 186 4.00 1.86 -13.16
CA MET A 186 4.19 1.12 -14.40
C MET A 186 3.00 1.24 -15.36
N LYS A 187 1.77 1.44 -14.87
CA LYS A 187 0.55 1.51 -15.69
C LYS A 187 0.22 2.90 -16.20
N ILE A 188 0.61 3.95 -15.46
CA ILE A 188 0.36 5.33 -15.84
C ILE A 188 1.38 5.79 -16.88
N GLU A 189 0.88 6.41 -17.94
CA GLU A 189 1.69 7.05 -18.96
C GLU A 189 2.39 8.28 -18.39
N GLY A 190 3.67 8.45 -18.73
CA GLY A 190 4.43 9.64 -18.34
C GLY A 190 4.92 9.64 -16.89
N SER A 191 4.89 8.51 -16.17
CA SER A 191 5.46 8.42 -14.83
C SER A 191 6.97 8.69 -14.83
N GLU A 192 7.41 9.64 -14.00
CA GLU A 192 8.76 10.21 -13.95
C GLU A 192 9.48 9.92 -12.63
N GLY A 193 8.75 9.74 -11.53
CA GLY A 193 9.34 9.46 -10.21
C GLY A 193 8.37 8.79 -9.24
N ILE A 194 8.93 8.15 -8.21
CA ILE A 194 8.20 7.47 -7.12
C ILE A 194 8.78 7.89 -5.75
N GLY A 195 7.93 8.07 -4.73
CA GLY A 195 8.35 8.44 -3.37
C GLY A 195 9.05 9.79 -3.33
N ILE A 196 8.38 10.85 -3.81
CA ILE A 196 8.94 12.20 -3.88
C ILE A 196 8.62 12.95 -2.59
N HIS A 197 9.65 13.45 -1.92
CA HIS A 197 9.49 14.20 -0.66
C HIS A 197 9.49 15.72 -0.86
N PHE A 198 9.00 16.44 0.14
CA PHE A 198 9.09 17.91 0.27
C PHE A 198 10.29 18.37 1.12
N ASP A 199 11.25 17.46 1.39
CA ASP A 199 12.48 17.71 2.12
C ASP A 199 13.73 17.48 1.24
N ASN A 200 14.93 17.75 1.79
CA ASN A 200 16.20 17.73 1.07
C ASN A 200 16.79 16.31 0.87
N ARG A 201 15.94 15.27 0.73
CA ARG A 201 16.43 13.90 0.48
C ARG A 201 16.82 13.72 -0.98
N LEU A 202 17.98 14.28 -1.38
CA LEU A 202 18.46 14.23 -2.77
C LEU A 202 19.38 13.04 -3.07
N ASP A 203 20.11 12.55 -2.06
CA ASP A 203 21.24 11.64 -2.27
C ASP A 203 20.83 10.25 -2.78
N GLU A 204 19.60 9.81 -2.48
CA GLU A 204 19.07 8.48 -2.84
C GLU A 204 18.23 8.49 -4.15
N LEU A 205 18.01 9.66 -4.76
CA LEU A 205 17.07 9.86 -5.88
C LEU A 205 17.66 9.62 -7.29
N VAL A 206 16.88 9.12 -8.27
CA VAL A 206 17.29 9.18 -9.70
C VAL A 206 17.26 10.63 -10.19
N PRO A 207 17.96 10.99 -11.28
CA PRO A 207 17.98 12.37 -11.79
C PRO A 207 16.60 13.03 -11.97
N ASN A 208 15.59 12.31 -12.49
CA ASN A 208 14.24 12.86 -12.66
C ASN A 208 13.56 13.13 -11.31
N GLU A 209 13.63 12.18 -10.38
CA GLU A 209 13.12 12.35 -9.01
C GLU A 209 13.82 13.50 -8.27
N ARG A 210 15.15 13.64 -8.44
CA ARG A 210 15.91 14.78 -7.89
C ARG A 210 15.36 16.11 -8.39
N THR A 211 14.97 16.17 -9.67
CA THR A 211 14.41 17.38 -10.26
C THR A 211 13.08 17.73 -9.59
N HIS A 212 12.17 16.78 -9.43
CA HIS A 212 10.88 17.02 -8.78
C HIS A 212 11.03 17.31 -7.29
N ASN A 213 11.83 16.52 -6.57
CA ASN A 213 12.09 16.72 -5.14
C ASN A 213 12.72 18.10 -4.88
N ARG A 214 13.69 18.52 -5.70
CA ARG A 214 14.27 19.87 -5.62
C ARG A 214 13.21 20.95 -5.79
N LEU A 215 12.33 20.84 -6.79
CA LEU A 215 11.24 21.80 -7.00
C LEU A 215 10.32 21.90 -5.78
N LEU A 216 9.93 20.76 -5.20
CA LEU A 216 9.07 20.74 -4.01
C LEU A 216 9.78 21.30 -2.77
N PHE A 217 11.05 20.95 -2.58
CA PHE A 217 11.89 21.43 -1.49
C PHE A 217 12.13 22.94 -1.57
N GLU A 218 12.46 23.46 -2.75
CA GLU A 218 12.66 24.89 -3.02
C GLU A 218 11.37 25.67 -2.73
N ALA A 219 10.20 25.18 -3.17
CA ALA A 219 8.92 25.81 -2.87
C ALA A 219 8.64 25.91 -1.37
N VAL A 220 8.98 24.87 -0.59
CA VAL A 220 8.84 24.90 0.88
C VAL A 220 9.83 25.87 1.52
N ASN A 221 11.07 25.96 1.02
CA ASN A 221 12.05 26.93 1.51
C ASN A 221 11.61 28.37 1.25
N ASP A 222 11.08 28.64 0.06
CA ASP A 222 10.54 29.96 -0.28
C ASP A 222 9.34 30.30 0.59
N ALA A 223 8.45 29.34 0.84
CA ALA A 223 7.35 29.52 1.78
C ALA A 223 7.83 29.79 3.21
N GLU A 224 8.84 29.07 3.70
CA GLU A 224 9.46 29.34 5.01
C GLU A 224 10.02 30.77 5.07
N ASN A 225 10.74 31.20 4.03
CA ASN A 225 11.29 32.55 3.94
C ASN A 225 10.19 33.62 3.95
N ARG A 226 9.06 33.39 3.27
CA ARG A 226 7.89 34.30 3.32
C ARG A 226 7.22 34.36 4.69
N LEU A 227 7.29 33.28 5.45
CA LEU A 227 6.73 33.21 6.80
C LEU A 227 7.65 33.87 7.85
N ARG A 228 8.94 34.04 7.56
CA ARG A 228 9.87 34.76 8.45
C ARG A 228 9.45 36.22 8.57
N GLY A 229 9.12 36.64 9.79
CA GLY A 229 8.69 38.02 10.06
C GLY A 229 7.26 38.35 9.66
N ILE A 230 6.43 37.35 9.35
CA ILE A 230 5.00 37.56 9.13
C ILE A 230 4.33 38.08 10.41
N SER A 231 3.38 39.00 10.28
CA SER A 231 2.60 39.49 11.42
C SER A 231 1.58 38.44 11.90
N PRO A 232 1.13 38.48 13.17
CA PRO A 232 0.06 37.61 13.67
C PRO A 232 -1.24 37.70 12.85
N GLU A 233 -1.58 38.89 12.36
CA GLU A 233 -2.77 39.12 11.53
C GLU A 233 -2.64 38.44 10.16
N ALA A 234 -1.50 38.61 9.50
CA ALA A 234 -1.24 37.96 8.22
C ALA A 234 -1.18 36.43 8.36
N PHE A 235 -0.63 35.91 9.45
CA PHE A 235 -0.68 34.47 9.73
C PHE A 235 -2.11 33.97 9.97
N ASN A 236 -2.95 34.72 10.68
CA ASN A 236 -4.37 34.36 10.86
C ASN A 236 -5.12 34.34 9.52
N ASN A 237 -4.81 35.26 8.60
CA ASN A 237 -5.37 35.24 7.24
C ASN A 237 -4.95 33.97 6.48
N LEU A 238 -3.69 33.55 6.60
CA LEU A 238 -3.22 32.28 6.04
C LEU A 238 -3.94 31.08 6.67
N ARG A 239 -4.16 31.09 7.99
CA ARG A 239 -4.90 30.04 8.70
C ARG A 239 -6.36 29.95 8.30
N GLN A 240 -7.01 31.08 8.02
CA GLN A 240 -8.38 31.08 7.51
C GLN A 240 -8.45 30.54 6.07
N ARG A 241 -7.46 30.86 5.24
CA ARG A 241 -7.42 30.46 3.82
C ARG A 241 -6.95 29.03 3.60
N TYR A 242 -5.94 28.58 4.35
CA TYR A 242 -5.32 27.26 4.26
C TYR A 242 -5.27 26.58 5.64
N PRO A 243 -6.43 26.30 6.25
CA PRO A 243 -6.51 25.76 7.61
C PRO A 243 -5.83 24.39 7.72
N LEU A 244 -5.85 23.58 6.66
CA LEU A 244 -5.22 22.25 6.69
C LEU A 244 -3.70 22.33 6.66
N ILE A 245 -3.11 23.50 6.40
CA ILE A 245 -1.67 23.75 6.55
C ILE A 245 -1.39 24.38 7.92
N PHE A 246 -2.09 25.47 8.25
CA PHE A 246 -1.73 26.39 9.33
C PHE A 246 -2.52 26.24 10.63
N ASP A 247 -3.56 25.42 10.68
CA ASP A 247 -4.24 25.07 11.94
C ASP A 247 -3.43 24.05 12.75
N ARG A 248 -2.19 24.44 13.04
CA ARG A 248 -1.23 23.71 13.86
C ARG A 248 -1.22 24.39 15.21
N GLY A 249 -1.51 23.64 16.27
CA GLY A 249 -1.41 24.16 17.63
C GLY A 249 -0.02 24.72 17.91
N GLY A 250 0.13 25.55 18.93
CA GLY A 250 1.39 26.18 19.31
C GLY A 250 1.10 27.39 20.19
N ASP A 251 1.99 27.63 21.14
CA ASP A 251 1.83 28.61 22.22
C ASP A 251 2.08 30.04 21.72
N ASN A 252 2.92 30.19 20.69
CA ASN A 252 3.23 31.46 20.05
C ASN A 252 3.29 31.34 18.52
N LEU A 253 3.45 32.49 17.84
CA LEU A 253 3.45 32.56 16.37
C LEU A 253 4.62 31.80 15.74
N GLU A 254 5.82 31.91 16.31
CA GLU A 254 7.03 31.25 15.82
C GLU A 254 6.85 29.73 15.82
N GLU A 255 6.37 29.17 16.93
CA GLU A 255 6.11 27.73 17.04
C GLU A 255 5.04 27.25 16.04
N ARG A 256 4.01 28.06 15.79
CA ARG A 256 2.97 27.72 14.79
C ARG A 256 3.54 27.71 13.37
N ILE A 257 4.43 28.65 13.06
CA ILE A 257 5.15 28.69 11.77
C ILE A 257 6.04 27.46 11.64
N GLU A 258 6.87 27.17 12.65
CA GLU A 258 7.77 26.01 12.65
C GLU A 258 7.00 24.70 12.46
N ARG A 259 5.88 24.52 13.16
CA ARG A 259 5.03 23.33 13.03
C ARG A 259 4.37 23.23 11.66
N SER A 260 3.98 24.35 11.06
CA SER A 260 3.40 24.38 9.71
C SER A 260 4.46 24.02 8.66
N VAL A 261 5.67 24.57 8.78
CA VAL A 261 6.81 24.26 7.89
C VAL A 261 7.25 22.81 8.06
N SER A 262 7.40 22.34 9.29
CA SER A 262 7.72 20.94 9.59
C SER A 262 6.68 19.98 9.00
N TRP A 263 5.38 20.34 9.11
CA TRP A 263 4.32 19.57 8.48
C TRP A 263 4.45 19.56 6.95
N MET A 264 4.71 20.70 6.30
CA MET A 264 4.93 20.74 4.84
C MET A 264 6.12 19.85 4.42
N ARG A 265 7.25 19.93 5.14
CA ARG A 265 8.43 19.09 4.89
C ARG A 265 8.19 17.60 5.11
N SER A 266 7.26 17.25 6.01
CA SER A 266 6.91 15.85 6.30
C SER A 266 6.10 15.18 5.19
N LYS A 267 5.65 15.94 4.19
CA LYS A 267 4.85 15.41 3.08
C LYS A 267 5.68 14.61 2.10
N GLU A 268 5.00 13.64 1.51
CA GLU A 268 5.50 12.72 0.51
C GLU A 268 4.39 12.51 -0.52
N ILE A 269 4.78 12.37 -1.79
CA ILE A 269 3.91 12.04 -2.91
C ILE A 269 4.34 10.70 -3.47
N ASP A 270 3.38 9.81 -3.67
CA ASP A 270 3.66 8.47 -4.15
C ASP A 270 4.29 8.48 -5.54
N ILE A 271 3.71 9.21 -6.52
CA ILE A 271 4.19 9.24 -7.91
C ILE A 271 4.12 10.64 -8.50
N VAL A 272 5.08 10.98 -9.36
CA VAL A 272 4.99 12.13 -10.27
C VAL A 272 4.89 11.65 -11.71
N ALA A 273 3.99 12.26 -12.49
CA ALA A 273 3.86 11.99 -13.91
C ALA A 273 3.65 13.26 -14.73
N SER A 274 4.11 13.24 -15.99
CA SER A 274 3.89 14.29 -16.97
C SER A 274 3.16 13.73 -18.19
N LYS A 275 2.00 14.29 -18.51
CA LYS A 275 1.21 13.90 -19.68
C LYS A 275 0.69 15.13 -20.41
N GLN A 276 0.98 15.21 -21.71
CA GLN A 276 0.54 16.30 -22.60
C GLN A 276 0.90 17.70 -22.06
N GLY A 277 2.10 17.85 -21.50
CA GLY A 277 2.59 19.13 -20.95
C GLY A 277 2.06 19.46 -19.56
N GLN A 278 1.14 18.68 -19.00
CA GLN A 278 0.65 18.82 -17.62
C GLN A 278 1.39 17.87 -16.69
N LYS A 279 1.84 18.38 -15.54
CA LYS A 279 2.44 17.57 -14.46
C LYS A 279 1.40 17.24 -13.40
N PHE A 280 1.53 16.06 -12.80
CA PHE A 280 0.63 15.53 -11.80
C PHE A 280 1.40 15.05 -10.56
N LEU A 281 0.87 15.38 -9.38
CA LEU A 281 1.20 14.70 -8.12
C LEU A 281 0.15 13.62 -7.92
N ILE A 282 0.57 12.35 -7.90
CA ILE A 282 -0.32 11.20 -7.89
C ILE A 282 -0.26 10.50 -6.54
N GLU A 283 -1.42 10.39 -5.89
CA GLU A 283 -1.65 9.59 -4.69
C GLU A 283 -2.22 8.21 -5.05
N VAL A 284 -1.67 7.14 -4.48
CA VAL A 284 -2.06 5.75 -4.75
C VAL A 284 -2.78 5.15 -3.56
N LYS A 285 -4.01 4.70 -3.78
CA LYS A 285 -4.84 4.06 -2.77
C LYS A 285 -5.09 2.59 -3.12
N ASN A 286 -4.51 1.71 -2.32
CA ASN A 286 -4.61 0.25 -2.51
C ASN A 286 -5.39 -0.44 -1.38
N TYR A 287 -6.64 -0.03 -1.18
CA TYR A 287 -7.53 -0.64 -0.20
C TYR A 287 -7.97 -2.04 -0.61
N SER A 288 -8.44 -2.84 0.35
CA SER A 288 -8.90 -4.21 0.09
C SER A 288 -10.26 -4.29 -0.60
N LYS A 289 -11.02 -3.20 -0.59
CA LYS A 289 -12.37 -3.07 -1.17
C LYS A 289 -12.46 -1.81 -2.02
N VAL A 290 -13.49 -1.75 -2.87
CA VAL A 290 -13.91 -0.52 -3.57
C VAL A 290 -14.21 0.56 -2.54
N ILE A 291 -13.75 1.78 -2.81
CA ILE A 291 -14.03 2.94 -1.95
C ILE A 291 -15.42 3.49 -2.25
N THR A 292 -16.23 3.59 -1.19
CA THR A 292 -17.57 4.18 -1.22
C THR A 292 -17.52 5.60 -0.65
N LYS A 293 -18.60 6.37 -0.81
CA LYS A 293 -18.71 7.71 -0.23
C LYS A 293 -18.53 7.71 1.29
N ASN A 294 -19.06 6.71 1.99
CA ASN A 294 -18.86 6.58 3.43
C ASN A 294 -17.38 6.35 3.74
N SER A 295 -16.75 5.35 3.11
CA SER A 295 -15.33 5.04 3.36
C SER A 295 -14.36 6.16 2.97
N LEU A 296 -14.73 7.02 2.02
CA LEU A 296 -13.97 8.21 1.64
C LEU A 296 -13.91 9.23 2.79
N ASN A 297 -15.02 9.35 3.52
CA ASN A 297 -15.23 10.32 4.60
C ASN A 297 -15.00 9.74 6.01
N ASP A 298 -14.92 8.42 6.14
CA ASP A 298 -14.72 7.74 7.42
C ASP A 298 -13.36 8.10 8.04
N ASP A 299 -13.39 8.80 9.16
CA ASP A 299 -12.26 8.90 10.07
C ASP A 299 -12.19 7.59 10.87
N TYR A 300 -11.22 6.72 10.57
CA TYR A 300 -11.04 5.43 11.26
C TYR A 300 -10.81 5.63 12.78
N GLY A 301 -11.90 5.71 13.55
CA GLY A 301 -11.90 5.80 15.01
C GLY A 301 -11.17 7.02 15.60
N GLY A 302 -11.17 8.17 14.91
CA GLY A 302 -10.61 9.43 15.40
C GLY A 302 -9.08 9.52 15.50
N ARG A 303 -8.33 8.49 15.08
CA ARG A 303 -6.85 8.48 15.11
C ARG A 303 -6.20 8.63 13.74
N LYS A 304 -6.97 8.50 12.66
CA LYS A 304 -6.49 8.66 11.28
C LYS A 304 -7.46 9.55 10.52
N LYS A 305 -6.91 10.50 9.78
CA LYS A 305 -7.66 11.36 8.86
C LYS A 305 -8.28 10.52 7.75
N SER A 306 -9.51 10.87 7.37
CA SER A 306 -10.18 10.33 6.20
C SER A 306 -9.37 10.55 4.93
N ILE A 307 -9.68 9.76 3.88
CA ILE A 307 -9.04 9.91 2.57
C ILE A 307 -9.32 11.31 2.02
N PHE A 308 -10.55 11.80 2.20
CA PHE A 308 -10.97 13.11 1.72
C PHE A 308 -10.20 14.25 2.38
N THR A 309 -10.02 14.21 3.71
CA THR A 309 -9.23 15.23 4.42
C THR A 309 -7.76 15.22 4.00
N GLN A 310 -7.17 14.04 3.81
CA GLN A 310 -5.80 13.92 3.28
C GLN A 310 -5.67 14.52 1.87
N GLN A 311 -6.71 14.38 1.04
CA GLN A 311 -6.72 14.92 -0.32
C GLN A 311 -6.87 16.45 -0.33
N LYS A 312 -7.72 17.01 0.54
CA LYS A 312 -7.81 18.47 0.71
C LYS A 312 -6.49 19.07 1.20
N GLU A 313 -5.75 18.37 2.07
CA GLU A 313 -4.40 18.81 2.48
C GLU A 313 -3.45 18.97 1.29
N LEU A 314 -3.51 18.05 0.32
CA LEU A 314 -2.67 18.13 -0.87
C LEU A 314 -3.08 19.29 -1.78
N VAL A 315 -4.39 19.53 -1.95
CA VAL A 315 -4.91 20.66 -2.74
C VAL A 315 -4.46 21.99 -2.12
N GLU A 316 -4.71 22.19 -0.82
CA GLU A 316 -4.27 23.42 -0.14
C GLU A 316 -2.74 23.59 -0.24
N LEU A 317 -1.97 22.50 -0.11
CA LEU A 317 -0.52 22.55 -0.22
C LEU A 317 -0.06 22.97 -1.62
N ILE A 318 -0.65 22.41 -2.68
CA ILE A 318 -0.37 22.77 -4.06
C ILE A 318 -0.68 24.25 -4.31
N GLU A 319 -1.83 24.73 -3.84
CA GLU A 319 -2.26 26.12 -4.00
C GLU A 319 -1.38 27.10 -3.21
N TYR A 320 -1.07 26.79 -1.94
CA TYR A 320 -0.26 27.66 -1.08
C TYR A 320 1.20 27.78 -1.56
N LEU A 321 1.77 26.68 -2.04
CA LEU A 321 3.13 26.64 -2.56
C LEU A 321 3.24 27.06 -4.04
N ASP A 322 2.12 27.35 -4.70
CA ASP A 322 2.06 27.69 -6.13
C ASP A 322 2.75 26.64 -7.02
N LEU A 323 2.46 25.36 -6.74
CA LEU A 323 3.13 24.25 -7.40
C LEU A 323 2.62 24.05 -8.83
N PRO A 324 3.50 23.78 -9.82
CA PRO A 324 3.11 23.58 -11.21
C PRO A 324 2.57 22.16 -11.48
N TYR A 325 1.79 21.62 -10.55
CA TYR A 325 1.25 20.26 -10.61
C TYR A 325 -0.25 20.25 -10.34
N ARG A 326 -0.96 19.33 -10.98
CA ARG A 326 -2.35 19.02 -10.64
C ARG A 326 -2.41 17.79 -9.73
N PRO A 327 -3.31 17.77 -8.74
CA PRO A 327 -3.51 16.58 -7.92
C PRO A 327 -4.24 15.49 -8.71
N MET A 328 -3.78 14.26 -8.57
CA MET A 328 -4.41 13.07 -9.13
C MET A 328 -4.41 11.97 -8.07
N ILE A 329 -5.44 11.13 -8.09
CA ILE A 329 -5.58 10.01 -7.16
C ILE A 329 -6.00 8.75 -7.90
N VAL A 330 -5.37 7.65 -7.54
CA VAL A 330 -5.51 6.37 -8.24
C VAL A 330 -5.98 5.30 -7.25
N PHE A 331 -7.16 4.73 -7.48
CA PHE A 331 -7.72 3.64 -6.69
C PHE A 331 -7.54 2.29 -7.40
N ARG A 332 -6.58 1.47 -6.97
CA ARG A 332 -6.27 0.18 -7.62
C ARG A 332 -7.46 -0.78 -7.72
N ARG A 333 -8.26 -0.85 -6.65
CA ARG A 333 -9.47 -1.70 -6.58
C ARG A 333 -10.75 -0.97 -6.93
N GLY A 334 -10.63 0.34 -7.15
CA GLY A 334 -11.68 1.21 -7.61
C GLY A 334 -12.39 2.02 -6.54
N ILE A 335 -13.21 2.95 -7.02
CA ILE A 335 -14.00 3.91 -6.26
C ILE A 335 -15.39 4.01 -6.92
N THR A 336 -16.43 4.23 -6.13
CA THR A 336 -17.79 4.50 -6.67
C THR A 336 -17.86 5.88 -7.30
N GLU A 337 -18.68 6.06 -8.35
CA GLU A 337 -18.82 7.34 -9.05
C GLU A 337 -19.10 8.52 -8.10
N GLU A 338 -20.03 8.36 -7.15
CA GLU A 338 -20.38 9.39 -6.15
C GLU A 338 -19.18 9.85 -5.30
N ALA A 339 -18.29 8.93 -4.93
CA ALA A 339 -17.13 9.21 -4.11
C ALA A 339 -16.00 9.81 -4.95
N ALA A 340 -15.89 9.38 -6.21
CA ALA A 340 -14.97 9.97 -7.16
C ALA A 340 -15.36 11.43 -7.47
N GLN A 341 -16.65 11.70 -7.64
CA GLN A 341 -17.16 13.06 -7.87
C GLN A 341 -16.85 13.99 -6.68
N ASP A 342 -16.95 13.52 -5.44
CA ASP A 342 -16.58 14.33 -4.26
C ASP A 342 -15.10 14.77 -4.32
N LEU A 343 -14.20 13.90 -4.82
CA LEU A 343 -12.77 14.22 -5.01
C LEU A 343 -12.53 15.14 -6.21
N GLU A 344 -13.25 14.93 -7.32
CA GLU A 344 -13.16 15.81 -8.50
C GLU A 344 -13.64 17.23 -8.21
N ASN A 345 -14.66 17.37 -7.36
CA ASN A 345 -15.17 18.66 -6.92
C ASN A 345 -14.14 19.50 -6.14
N ILE A 346 -13.13 18.86 -5.54
CA ILE A 346 -12.00 19.55 -4.88
C ILE A 346 -10.76 19.64 -5.77
N GLY A 347 -10.87 19.31 -7.05
CA GLY A 347 -9.81 19.52 -8.06
C GLY A 347 -8.96 18.30 -8.42
N PHE A 348 -9.26 17.11 -7.89
CA PHE A 348 -8.52 15.90 -8.27
C PHE A 348 -8.93 15.36 -9.63
N GLN A 349 -7.95 14.83 -10.37
CA GLN A 349 -8.23 13.82 -11.39
C GLN A 349 -8.28 12.43 -10.74
N VAL A 350 -9.37 11.68 -10.97
CA VAL A 350 -9.58 10.36 -10.34
C VAL A 350 -9.45 9.22 -11.35
N ILE A 351 -8.63 8.22 -11.04
CA ILE A 351 -8.48 6.98 -11.83
C ILE A 351 -8.95 5.78 -11.01
N GLY A 352 -9.71 4.89 -11.65
CA GLY A 352 -10.26 3.68 -11.04
C GLY A 352 -11.76 3.74 -10.74
N LYS A 353 -12.51 4.63 -11.41
CA LYS A 353 -13.97 4.67 -11.31
C LYS A 353 -14.65 3.37 -11.76
#